data_AF-A0A378NGX4-F1
#
_entry.id   AF-A0A378NGX4-F1
#
_cell.length_a   1.000
_cell.length_b   1.000
_cell.length_c   1.000
_cell.angle_alpha   90.00
_cell.angle_beta   90.00
_cell.angle_gamma   90.00
#
_symmetry.space_group_name_H-M   'P 1'
#
loop_
_entity.id
_entity.type
_entity.pdbx_description
1 polymer ?
#
loop_
_entity_poly.entity_id
_entity_poly.type
_entity_poly.pdbx_seq_one_letter_code
_entity_poly.pdbx_strand_id
1 'polypeptide(L)'
;MKTEWIKHLIQQLTTLSKAIENYFTSGSFGVKFYLFLMHPCFRKSCAFLIFIIGMVSSFSGLFYLVAEHITILFSERSLTTYFHHSTLELMIPVGTMIDEKISELSPLSVVMRSMFVLQAVVFFFIYAIGITHIAHNKLRVIGLLLSLCFAIGCSLVAGIQPSSRGEFGIYNLGASITFLIGNLTLIIAGFDLYHPSMQFFKRFSIGAGVIGAICILITIFLPTLFSPLIERAGIYTIMLWEILAGFAIIKRLLKLPSFRQQG
;
A
#
# COMPACT_ATOMS: atom_id res chain seq x y z
N MET A 1 -24.62 -7.65 -19.05
CA MET A 1 -23.91 -6.49 -19.63
C MET A 1 -22.73 -5.98 -18.79
N LYS A 2 -22.86 -5.76 -17.46
CA LYS A 2 -21.75 -5.21 -16.63
C LYS A 2 -20.50 -6.11 -16.51
N THR A 3 -20.66 -7.44 -16.55
CA THR A 3 -19.56 -8.39 -16.34
C THR A 3 -18.61 -8.50 -17.54
N GLU A 4 -19.11 -8.29 -18.75
CA GLU A 4 -18.32 -8.43 -19.99
C GLU A 4 -17.32 -7.29 -20.17
N TRP A 5 -17.70 -6.07 -19.80
CA TRP A 5 -16.80 -4.91 -19.87
C TRP A 5 -15.62 -5.04 -18.89
N ILE A 6 -15.87 -5.52 -17.67
CA ILE A 6 -14.82 -5.76 -16.66
C ILE A 6 -13.85 -6.84 -17.14
N LYS A 7 -14.37 -7.94 -17.72
CA LYS A 7 -13.54 -9.01 -18.30
C LYS A 7 -12.65 -8.46 -19.42
N HIS A 8 -13.21 -7.66 -20.32
CA HIS A 8 -12.47 -7.05 -21.42
C HIS A 8 -11.33 -6.14 -20.92
N LEU A 9 -11.61 -5.29 -19.92
CA LEU A 9 -10.61 -4.41 -19.33
C LEU A 9 -9.47 -5.19 -18.65
N ILE A 10 -9.80 -6.23 -17.88
CA ILE A 10 -8.79 -7.12 -17.26
C ILE A 10 -7.94 -7.81 -18.35
N GLN A 11 -8.55 -8.21 -19.46
CA GLN A 11 -7.84 -8.86 -20.56
C GLN A 11 -6.87 -7.90 -21.26
N GLN A 12 -7.26 -6.65 -21.49
CA GLN A 12 -6.37 -5.61 -22.00
C GLN A 12 -5.18 -5.35 -21.07
N LEU A 13 -5.43 -5.18 -19.77
CA LEU A 13 -4.37 -4.98 -18.76
C LEU A 13 -3.40 -6.17 -18.71
N THR A 14 -3.93 -7.40 -18.76
CA THR A 14 -3.10 -8.61 -18.80
C THR A 14 -2.22 -8.66 -20.05
N THR A 15 -2.75 -8.22 -21.19
CA THR A 15 -2.02 -8.21 -22.47
C THR A 15 -0.89 -7.19 -22.44
N LEU A 16 -1.16 -5.99 -21.92
CA LEU A 16 -0.15 -4.95 -21.71
C LEU A 16 0.95 -5.41 -20.75
N SER A 17 0.58 -5.99 -19.60
CA SER A 17 1.55 -6.52 -18.63
C SER A 17 2.47 -7.57 -19.26
N LYS A 18 1.90 -8.51 -20.04
CA LYS A 18 2.67 -9.53 -20.76
C LYS A 18 3.59 -8.93 -21.83
N ALA A 19 3.15 -7.92 -22.57
CA ALA A 19 3.99 -7.28 -23.59
C ALA A 19 5.24 -6.65 -22.96
N ILE A 20 5.08 -5.97 -21.81
CA ILE A 20 6.20 -5.38 -21.07
C ILE A 20 7.10 -6.47 -20.48
N GLU A 21 6.52 -7.53 -19.89
CA GLU A 21 7.31 -8.63 -19.33
C GLU A 21 8.12 -9.37 -20.40
N ASN A 22 7.53 -9.62 -21.58
CA ASN A 22 8.21 -10.24 -22.71
C ASN A 22 9.39 -9.40 -23.20
N TYR A 23 9.28 -8.07 -23.18
CA TYR A 23 10.39 -7.18 -23.53
C TYR A 23 11.61 -7.36 -22.61
N PHE A 24 11.38 -7.49 -21.30
CA PHE A 24 12.46 -7.67 -20.33
C PHE A 24 13.01 -9.10 -20.25
N THR A 25 12.17 -10.11 -20.52
CA THR A 25 12.54 -11.53 -20.40
C THR A 25 13.15 -12.12 -21.66
N SER A 26 12.79 -11.63 -22.85
CA SER A 26 13.38 -12.07 -24.13
C SER A 26 14.74 -11.42 -24.44
N GLY A 27 15.14 -10.41 -23.67
CA GLY A 27 16.46 -9.78 -23.77
C GLY A 27 17.59 -10.59 -23.12
N SER A 28 18.84 -10.25 -23.47
CA SER A 28 20.09 -10.84 -22.94
C SER A 28 20.19 -10.86 -21.39
N PHE A 29 19.38 -10.03 -20.71
CA PHE A 29 19.41 -9.86 -19.26
C PHE A 29 18.97 -11.11 -18.49
N GLY A 30 17.87 -11.78 -18.87
CA GLY A 30 17.35 -12.94 -18.15
C GLY A 30 18.27 -14.17 -18.21
N VAL A 31 18.92 -14.37 -19.36
CA VAL A 31 19.79 -15.53 -19.62
C VAL A 31 21.07 -15.48 -18.78
N LYS A 32 21.65 -14.29 -18.56
CA LYS A 32 22.90 -14.13 -17.79
C LYS A 32 22.73 -14.38 -16.29
N PHE A 33 21.57 -14.05 -15.71
CA PHE A 33 21.32 -14.19 -14.27
C PHE A 33 20.67 -15.51 -13.87
N TYR A 34 20.23 -16.33 -14.82
CA TYR A 34 19.49 -17.57 -14.57
C TYR A 34 20.25 -18.58 -13.69
N LEU A 35 21.55 -18.77 -13.97
CA LEU A 35 22.43 -19.67 -13.20
C LEU A 35 22.59 -19.23 -11.74
N PHE A 36 22.65 -17.92 -11.49
CA PHE A 36 22.77 -17.38 -10.14
C PHE A 36 21.45 -17.50 -9.35
N LEU A 37 20.32 -17.22 -10.01
CA LEU A 37 18.98 -17.29 -9.41
C LEU A 37 18.56 -18.72 -9.03
N MET A 38 19.08 -19.74 -9.72
CA MET A 38 18.77 -21.16 -9.44
C MET A 38 19.61 -21.77 -8.31
N HIS A 39 20.62 -21.08 -7.80
CA HIS A 39 21.47 -21.62 -6.73
C HIS A 39 20.65 -21.87 -5.45
N PRO A 40 20.77 -23.05 -4.79
CA PRO A 40 19.95 -23.41 -3.63
C PRO A 40 20.09 -22.43 -2.46
N CYS A 41 21.28 -21.85 -2.24
CA CYS A 41 21.46 -20.80 -1.22
C CYS A 41 20.65 -19.55 -1.56
N PHE A 42 20.62 -19.13 -2.84
CA PHE A 42 19.86 -17.96 -3.25
C PHE A 42 18.35 -18.17 -3.05
N ARG A 43 17.84 -19.36 -3.41
CA ARG A 43 16.43 -19.73 -3.17
C ARG A 43 16.05 -19.71 -1.68
N LYS A 44 16.93 -20.22 -0.81
CA LYS A 44 16.72 -20.18 0.65
C LYS A 44 16.77 -18.75 1.18
N SER A 45 17.73 -17.93 0.74
CA SER A 45 17.82 -16.52 1.11
C SER A 45 16.60 -15.71 0.67
N CYS A 46 16.09 -15.93 -0.55
CA CYS A 46 14.84 -15.31 -1.01
C CYS A 46 13.65 -15.74 -0.15
N ALA A 47 13.53 -17.01 0.20
CA ALA A 47 12.44 -17.49 1.04
C ALA A 47 12.50 -16.89 2.46
N PHE A 48 13.70 -16.75 3.02
CA PHE A 48 13.92 -16.07 4.30
C PHE A 48 13.57 -14.58 4.23
N LEU A 49 13.95 -13.90 3.14
CA LEU A 49 13.60 -12.51 2.91
C LEU A 49 12.08 -12.32 2.78
N ILE A 50 11.39 -13.19 2.04
CA ILE A 50 9.91 -13.19 1.95
C ILE A 50 9.29 -13.38 3.33
N PHE A 51 9.85 -14.25 4.18
CA PHE A 51 9.38 -14.45 5.55
C PHE A 51 9.53 -13.19 6.40
N ILE A 52 10.69 -12.54 6.37
CA ILE A 52 10.92 -11.27 7.07
C ILE A 52 9.93 -10.20 6.61
N ILE A 53 9.76 -10.04 5.30
CA ILE A 53 8.80 -9.07 4.74
C ILE A 53 7.38 -9.38 5.22
N GLY A 54 6.96 -10.65 5.16
CA GLY A 54 5.65 -11.06 5.65
C GLY A 54 5.46 -10.76 7.14
N MET A 55 6.51 -10.91 7.95
CA MET A 55 6.48 -10.59 9.37
C MET A 55 6.36 -9.08 9.60
N VAL A 56 7.23 -8.29 8.99
CA VAL A 56 7.20 -6.81 9.09
C VAL A 56 5.84 -6.27 8.63
N SER A 57 5.33 -6.75 7.50
CA SER A 57 4.01 -6.45 6.96
C SER A 57 2.87 -6.71 7.93
N SER A 58 2.95 -7.80 8.70
CA SER A 58 1.88 -8.19 9.64
C SER A 58 1.75 -7.20 10.79
N PHE A 59 2.81 -6.45 11.11
CA PHE A 59 2.83 -5.44 12.17
C PHE A 59 2.81 -4.01 11.66
N SER A 60 3.20 -3.75 10.41
CA SER A 60 3.27 -2.41 9.82
C SER A 60 1.95 -1.64 9.91
N GLY A 61 0.85 -2.25 9.46
CA GLY A 61 -0.48 -1.64 9.58
C GLY A 61 -0.91 -1.40 11.04
N LEU A 62 -0.46 -2.24 11.99
CA LEU A 62 -0.73 -2.03 13.41
C LEU A 62 0.08 -0.84 13.96
N PHE A 63 1.36 -0.71 13.57
CA PHE A 63 2.20 0.42 13.95
C PHE A 63 1.63 1.74 13.44
N TYR A 64 1.09 1.76 12.22
CA TYR A 64 0.39 2.92 11.70
C TYR A 64 -0.80 3.33 12.60
N LEU A 65 -1.68 2.39 12.93
CA LEU A 65 -2.87 2.67 13.76
C LEU A 65 -2.50 3.14 15.17
N VAL A 66 -1.47 2.52 15.77
CA VAL A 66 -0.97 2.93 17.09
C VAL A 66 -0.32 4.31 17.04
N ALA A 67 0.50 4.58 16.02
CA ALA A 67 1.11 5.89 15.83
C ALA A 67 0.05 6.99 15.66
N GLU A 68 -0.96 6.75 14.82
CA GLU A 68 -2.08 7.66 14.64
C GLU A 68 -2.81 7.92 15.96
N HIS A 69 -3.09 6.86 16.72
CA HIS A 69 -3.75 6.98 18.02
C HIS A 69 -2.92 7.78 19.02
N ILE A 70 -1.61 7.52 19.11
CA ILE A 70 -0.69 8.28 19.98
C ILE A 70 -0.66 9.74 19.57
N THR A 71 -0.45 10.05 18.28
CA THR A 71 -0.41 11.44 17.82
C THR A 71 -1.72 12.19 18.12
N ILE A 72 -2.87 11.50 18.04
CA ILE A 72 -4.18 12.06 18.40
C ILE A 72 -4.29 12.30 19.90
N LEU A 73 -3.86 11.37 20.75
CA LEU A 73 -3.93 11.54 22.21
C LEU A 73 -3.12 12.74 22.69
N PHE A 74 -2.01 13.05 22.02
CA PHE A 74 -1.16 14.21 22.30
C PHE A 74 -1.61 15.49 21.60
N SER A 75 -2.65 15.45 20.76
CA SER A 75 -3.25 16.66 20.17
C SER A 75 -4.13 17.37 21.19
N GLU A 76 -4.22 18.71 21.11
CA GLU A 76 -5.01 19.53 22.05
C GLU A 76 -6.49 19.12 22.13
N ARG A 77 -7.02 18.55 21.04
CA ARG A 77 -8.40 18.10 20.91
C ARG A 77 -8.64 16.62 21.21
N SER A 78 -7.57 15.87 21.51
CA SER A 78 -7.60 14.46 21.88
C SER A 78 -8.53 13.64 20.95
N LEU A 79 -9.45 12.83 21.48
CA LEU A 79 -10.32 11.94 20.69
C LEU A 79 -11.26 12.65 19.69
N THR A 80 -11.60 13.93 19.91
CA THR A 80 -12.47 14.67 18.98
C THR A 80 -11.80 14.93 17.63
N THR A 81 -10.47 14.82 17.57
CA THR A 81 -9.65 14.91 16.35
C THR A 81 -10.03 13.88 15.29
N TYR A 82 -10.52 12.70 15.68
CA TYR A 82 -10.99 11.68 14.72
C TYR A 82 -12.15 12.17 13.84
N PHE A 83 -13.01 13.03 14.39
CA PHE A 83 -14.24 13.49 13.73
C PHE A 83 -14.03 14.77 12.92
N HIS A 84 -13.13 15.64 13.37
CA HIS A 84 -13.02 17.00 12.86
C HIS A 84 -11.75 17.25 12.04
N HIS A 85 -10.75 16.37 12.11
CA HIS A 85 -9.44 16.62 11.50
C HIS A 85 -8.96 15.42 10.68
N SER A 86 -8.56 15.72 9.44
CA SER A 86 -7.99 14.75 8.50
C SER A 86 -6.71 14.13 9.04
N THR A 87 -6.38 12.91 8.60
CA THR A 87 -5.11 12.28 8.96
C THR A 87 -3.92 13.03 8.38
N LEU A 88 -4.12 13.78 7.28
CA LEU A 88 -3.10 14.66 6.70
C LEU A 88 -2.71 15.80 7.64
N GLU A 89 -3.67 16.38 8.36
CA GLU A 89 -3.39 17.44 9.33
C GLU A 89 -2.49 16.97 10.48
N LEU A 90 -2.56 15.67 10.84
CA LEU A 90 -1.68 15.05 11.83
C LEU A 90 -0.22 14.96 11.37
N MET A 91 0.07 15.16 10.09
CA MET A 91 1.43 15.09 9.55
C MET A 91 2.10 16.47 9.48
N ILE A 92 1.35 17.54 9.74
CA ILE A 92 1.81 18.92 9.63
C ILE A 92 2.30 19.39 11.01
N PRO A 93 3.58 19.81 11.16
CA PRO A 93 4.11 20.25 12.45
C PRO A 93 3.38 21.46 13.03
N VAL A 94 3.34 21.54 14.36
CA VAL A 94 2.80 22.73 15.05
C VAL A 94 3.60 23.97 14.66
N GLY A 95 2.91 25.08 14.42
CA GLY A 95 3.52 26.36 14.07
C GLY A 95 3.70 26.59 12.56
N THR A 96 3.38 25.64 11.69
CA THR A 96 3.39 25.89 10.24
C THR A 96 2.22 26.79 9.85
N MET A 97 2.50 27.86 9.12
CA MET A 97 1.46 28.70 8.52
C MET A 97 1.06 28.15 7.16
N ILE A 98 -0.23 27.87 6.99
CA ILE A 98 -0.83 27.48 5.72
C ILE A 98 -2.05 28.38 5.51
N ASP A 99 -2.08 29.14 4.42
CA ASP A 99 -3.14 30.11 4.11
C ASP A 99 -3.50 30.98 5.34
N GLU A 100 -2.48 31.60 5.96
CA GLU A 100 -2.59 32.50 7.12
C GLU A 100 -3.09 31.86 8.43
N LYS A 101 -3.33 30.55 8.45
CA LYS A 101 -3.71 29.79 9.64
C LYS A 101 -2.52 29.00 10.18
N ILE A 102 -2.30 29.09 11.49
CA ILE A 102 -1.26 28.32 12.19
C ILE A 102 -1.79 26.91 12.47
N SER A 103 -1.02 25.89 12.14
CA SER A 103 -1.30 24.52 12.56
C SER A 103 -1.01 24.36 14.05
N GLU A 104 -2.01 23.99 14.84
CA GLU A 104 -1.88 23.75 16.29
C GLU A 104 -2.02 22.25 16.64
N LEU A 105 -2.18 21.39 15.63
CA LEU A 105 -2.81 20.08 15.85
C LEU A 105 -1.86 18.93 16.19
N SER A 106 -0.63 18.93 15.67
CA SER A 106 0.22 17.73 15.69
C SER A 106 1.61 17.97 16.27
N PRO A 107 1.73 17.97 17.61
CA PRO A 107 3.04 18.06 18.27
C PRO A 107 3.94 16.85 17.92
N LEU A 108 3.33 15.70 17.55
CA LEU A 108 4.03 14.48 17.13
C LEU A 108 3.91 14.23 15.61
N SER A 109 3.94 15.29 14.80
CA SER A 109 3.92 15.19 13.32
C SER A 109 5.04 14.31 12.76
N VAL A 110 6.21 14.31 13.40
CA VAL A 110 7.35 13.45 13.03
C VAL A 110 6.99 11.97 13.09
N VAL A 111 6.21 11.54 14.10
CA VAL A 111 5.82 10.14 14.26
C VAL A 111 4.97 9.68 13.07
N MET A 112 3.97 10.47 12.69
CA MET A 112 3.13 10.15 11.53
C MET A 112 3.91 10.20 10.21
N ARG A 113 4.81 11.17 10.03
CA ARG A 113 5.67 11.25 8.85
C ARG A 113 6.59 10.04 8.74
N SER A 114 7.21 9.60 9.84
CA SER A 114 8.04 8.39 9.87
C SER A 114 7.25 7.13 9.52
N MET A 115 5.99 7.02 9.97
CA MET A 115 5.13 5.90 9.57
C MET A 115 4.81 5.91 8.08
N PHE A 116 4.61 7.06 7.45
CA PHE A 116 4.43 7.12 5.99
C PHE A 116 5.69 6.72 5.23
N VAL A 117 6.89 7.07 5.72
CA VAL A 117 8.16 6.59 5.14
C VAL A 117 8.26 5.07 5.26
N LEU A 118 7.95 4.52 6.46
CA LEU A 118 7.92 3.08 6.68
C LEU A 118 6.93 2.40 5.72
N GLN A 119 5.74 2.97 5.56
CA GLN A 119 4.69 2.48 4.67
C GLN A 119 5.15 2.46 3.21
N ALA A 120 5.85 3.50 2.75
CA ALA A 120 6.38 3.57 1.39
C ALA A 120 7.29 2.38 1.07
N VAL A 121 8.21 2.08 1.99
CA VAL A 121 9.17 0.99 1.85
C VAL A 121 8.47 -0.36 1.96
N VAL A 122 7.73 -0.57 3.04
CA VAL A 122 7.15 -1.87 3.37
C VAL A 122 6.11 -2.27 2.32
N PHE A 123 5.19 -1.37 1.94
CA PHE A 123 4.15 -1.68 0.95
C PHE A 123 4.74 -2.06 -0.42
N PHE A 124 5.77 -1.33 -0.87
CA PHE A 124 6.46 -1.65 -2.13
C PHE A 124 7.08 -3.05 -2.09
N PHE A 125 7.83 -3.38 -1.02
CA PHE A 125 8.50 -4.67 -0.91
C PHE A 125 7.53 -5.84 -0.69
N ILE A 126 6.42 -5.63 0.04
CA ILE A 126 5.34 -6.60 0.15
C ILE A 126 4.79 -6.92 -1.22
N TYR A 127 4.48 -5.91 -2.02
CA TYR A 127 3.97 -6.16 -3.36
C TYR A 127 5.02 -6.84 -4.23
N ALA A 128 6.21 -6.24 -4.33
CA ALA A 128 7.26 -6.64 -5.27
C ALA A 128 7.79 -8.06 -5.06
N ILE A 129 7.86 -8.50 -3.80
CA ILE A 129 8.47 -9.77 -3.41
C ILE A 129 7.43 -10.74 -2.82
N GLY A 130 6.54 -10.24 -1.96
CA GLY A 130 5.57 -11.07 -1.26
C GLY A 130 4.38 -11.47 -2.14
N ILE A 131 3.66 -10.50 -2.69
CA ILE A 131 2.46 -10.73 -3.50
C ILE A 131 2.80 -11.43 -4.82
N THR A 132 3.86 -11.00 -5.51
CA THR A 132 4.33 -11.65 -6.75
C THR A 132 4.70 -13.13 -6.56
N HIS A 133 5.08 -13.54 -5.35
CA HIS A 133 5.37 -14.93 -5.04
C HIS A 133 4.10 -15.80 -4.91
N ILE A 134 2.95 -15.20 -4.57
CA ILE A 134 1.68 -15.93 -4.37
C ILE A 134 0.65 -15.72 -5.49
N ALA A 135 0.89 -14.76 -6.38
CA ALA A 135 0.03 -14.39 -7.49
C ALA A 135 0.35 -15.18 -8.78
N HIS A 136 -0.56 -15.11 -9.76
CA HIS A 136 -0.36 -15.68 -11.10
C HIS A 136 0.69 -14.89 -11.91
N ASN A 137 1.06 -13.69 -11.45
CA ASN A 137 1.95 -12.74 -12.11
C ASN A 137 1.42 -12.17 -13.44
N LYS A 138 0.13 -12.32 -13.73
CA LYS A 138 -0.48 -11.79 -14.97
C LYS A 138 -0.57 -10.27 -14.96
N LEU A 139 -0.74 -9.68 -13.78
CA LEU A 139 -0.84 -8.24 -13.55
C LEU A 139 0.35 -7.71 -12.74
N ARG A 140 1.45 -8.47 -12.69
CA ARG A 140 2.63 -8.18 -11.88
C ARG A 140 3.20 -6.79 -12.17
N VAL A 141 3.39 -6.46 -13.45
CA VAL A 141 4.00 -5.18 -13.86
C VAL A 141 3.12 -4.01 -13.45
N ILE A 142 1.81 -4.12 -13.68
CA ILE A 142 0.86 -3.07 -13.33
C ILE A 142 0.85 -2.85 -11.83
N GLY A 143 0.72 -3.91 -11.03
CA GLY A 143 0.69 -3.71 -9.59
C GLY A 143 2.04 -3.31 -8.99
N LEU A 144 3.17 -3.68 -9.62
CA LEU A 144 4.49 -3.13 -9.27
C LEU A 144 4.52 -1.62 -9.48
N LEU A 145 4.06 -1.14 -10.64
CA LEU A 145 3.97 0.29 -10.94
C LEU A 145 3.04 1.01 -9.96
N LEU A 146 1.88 0.44 -9.65
CA LEU A 146 0.96 1.02 -8.67
C LEU A 146 1.59 1.06 -7.27
N SER A 147 2.26 0.00 -6.83
CA SER A 147 2.97 -0.02 -5.54
C SER A 147 4.12 0.99 -5.48
N LEU A 148 4.80 1.23 -6.61
CA LEU A 148 5.84 2.26 -6.72
C LEU A 148 5.23 3.67 -6.64
N CYS A 149 4.15 3.92 -7.37
CA CYS A 149 3.41 5.19 -7.29
C CYS A 149 2.90 5.46 -5.86
N PHE A 150 2.41 4.42 -5.17
CA PHE A 150 2.04 4.49 -3.76
C PHE A 150 3.24 4.91 -2.88
N ALA A 151 4.40 4.27 -3.05
CA ALA A 151 5.60 4.61 -2.29
C ALA A 151 6.08 6.05 -2.56
N ILE A 152 6.00 6.50 -3.81
CA ILE A 152 6.30 7.89 -4.19
C ILE A 152 5.31 8.84 -3.49
N GLY A 153 4.01 8.54 -3.52
CA GLY A 153 2.99 9.33 -2.83
C GLY A 153 3.30 9.46 -1.34
N CYS A 154 3.54 8.34 -0.64
CA CYS A 154 3.90 8.34 0.77
C CYS A 154 5.15 9.20 1.06
N SER A 155 6.16 9.08 0.20
CA SER A 155 7.42 9.82 0.33
C SER A 155 7.24 11.32 0.12
N LEU A 156 6.38 11.74 -0.82
CA LEU A 156 6.04 13.14 -1.03
C LEU A 156 5.35 13.74 0.20
N VAL A 157 4.35 13.06 0.74
CA VAL A 157 3.61 13.52 1.94
C VAL A 157 4.54 13.58 3.16
N ALA A 158 5.40 12.59 3.34
CA ALA A 158 6.33 12.57 4.47
C ALA A 158 7.48 13.59 4.32
N GLY A 159 7.93 13.86 3.09
CA GLY A 159 9.07 14.73 2.81
C GLY A 159 8.72 16.22 2.83
N ILE A 160 7.52 16.58 2.37
CA ILE A 160 7.12 17.98 2.20
C ILE A 160 6.48 18.51 3.48
N GLN A 161 7.03 19.60 3.99
CA GLN A 161 6.40 20.42 5.02
C GLN A 161 5.84 21.68 4.35
N PRO A 162 4.54 21.73 4.05
CA PRO A 162 3.98 22.81 3.24
C PRO A 162 4.09 24.14 3.98
N SER A 163 4.83 25.08 3.38
CA SER A 163 4.99 26.47 3.83
C SER A 163 4.41 27.48 2.85
N SER A 164 4.12 27.02 1.62
CA SER A 164 3.48 27.81 0.56
C SER A 164 2.33 27.05 -0.09
N ARG A 165 1.44 27.78 -0.78
CA ARG A 165 0.31 27.20 -1.50
C ARG A 165 0.73 26.18 -2.58
N GLY A 166 1.87 26.41 -3.22
CA GLY A 166 2.42 25.48 -4.22
C GLY A 166 2.85 24.15 -3.59
N GLU A 167 3.56 24.20 -2.46
CA GLU A 167 3.98 23.02 -1.70
C GLU A 167 2.77 22.26 -1.13
N PHE A 168 1.75 22.98 -0.67
CA PHE A 168 0.50 22.37 -0.21
C PHE A 168 -0.22 21.62 -1.33
N GLY A 169 -0.18 22.13 -2.56
CA GLY A 169 -0.68 21.43 -3.74
C GLY A 169 0.04 20.10 -4.00
N ILE A 170 1.37 20.08 -3.93
CA ILE A 170 2.19 18.86 -4.11
C ILE A 170 1.96 17.88 -2.96
N TYR A 171 1.84 18.38 -1.73
CA TYR A 171 1.51 17.59 -0.55
C TYR A 171 0.16 16.86 -0.73
N ASN A 172 -0.89 17.57 -1.16
CA ASN A 172 -2.21 16.98 -1.43
C ASN A 172 -2.20 16.02 -2.63
N LEU A 173 -1.39 16.29 -3.65
CA LEU A 173 -1.17 15.37 -4.76
C LEU A 173 -0.56 14.06 -4.25
N GLY A 174 0.47 14.13 -3.41
CA GLY A 174 1.09 12.97 -2.77
C GLY A 174 0.08 12.15 -1.97
N ALA A 175 -0.78 12.81 -1.19
CA ALA A 175 -1.85 12.17 -0.43
C ALA A 175 -2.86 11.45 -1.34
N SER A 176 -3.33 12.14 -2.38
CA SER A 176 -4.29 11.60 -3.34
C SER A 176 -3.74 10.37 -4.07
N ILE A 177 -2.47 10.44 -4.51
CA ILE A 177 -1.77 9.30 -5.12
C ILE A 177 -1.70 8.16 -4.11
N THR A 178 -1.25 8.40 -2.88
CA THR A 178 -1.13 7.36 -1.85
C THR A 178 -2.44 6.64 -1.63
N PHE A 179 -3.52 7.36 -1.35
CA PHE A 179 -4.75 6.73 -0.92
C PHE A 179 -5.52 6.07 -2.09
N LEU A 180 -5.56 6.71 -3.25
CA LEU A 180 -6.26 6.16 -4.42
C LEU A 180 -5.47 5.00 -5.04
N ILE A 181 -4.18 5.18 -5.28
CA ILE A 181 -3.35 4.15 -5.92
C ILE A 181 -3.13 2.96 -4.98
N GLY A 182 -3.02 3.19 -3.66
CA GLY A 182 -2.96 2.11 -2.68
C GLY A 182 -4.17 1.20 -2.79
N ASN A 183 -5.38 1.76 -2.78
CA ASN A 183 -6.63 1.01 -2.92
C ASN A 183 -6.78 0.33 -4.30
N LEU A 184 -6.29 0.94 -5.39
CA LEU A 184 -6.23 0.28 -6.70
C LEU A 184 -5.26 -0.91 -6.70
N THR A 185 -4.12 -0.81 -6.00
CA THR A 185 -3.15 -1.89 -5.86
C THR A 185 -3.78 -3.12 -5.19
N LEU A 186 -4.61 -2.91 -4.17
CA LEU A 186 -5.40 -3.96 -3.50
C LEU A 186 -6.31 -4.71 -4.49
N ILE A 187 -7.02 -3.97 -5.35
CA ILE A 187 -7.91 -4.56 -6.36
C ILE A 187 -7.11 -5.42 -7.35
N ILE A 188 -5.99 -4.89 -7.86
CA ILE A 188 -5.11 -5.60 -8.80
C ILE A 188 -4.52 -6.85 -8.15
N ALA A 189 -4.04 -6.76 -6.91
CA ALA A 189 -3.55 -7.91 -6.15
C ALA A 189 -4.64 -8.99 -6.03
N GLY A 190 -5.88 -8.59 -5.71
CA GLY A 190 -7.03 -9.48 -5.64
C GLY A 190 -7.32 -10.23 -6.95
N PHE A 191 -7.25 -9.53 -8.09
CA PHE A 191 -7.45 -10.16 -9.39
C PHE A 191 -6.32 -11.11 -9.79
N ASP A 192 -5.07 -10.79 -9.45
CA ASP A 192 -3.90 -11.61 -9.78
C ASP A 192 -3.76 -12.84 -8.87
N LEU A 193 -4.49 -12.88 -7.74
CA LEU A 193 -4.60 -14.06 -6.88
C LEU A 193 -5.44 -15.19 -7.50
N TYR A 194 -5.04 -16.39 -7.11
CA TYR A 194 -4.89 -17.56 -7.98
C TYR A 194 -5.21 -18.84 -7.23
N HIS A 195 -4.60 -18.98 -6.05
CA HIS A 195 -4.70 -20.18 -5.26
C HIS A 195 -6.10 -20.39 -4.66
N PRO A 196 -6.71 -21.58 -4.79
CA PRO A 196 -8.01 -21.89 -4.21
C PRO A 196 -8.06 -21.67 -2.69
N SER A 197 -6.96 -21.91 -1.99
CA SER A 197 -6.87 -21.70 -0.53
C SER A 197 -6.81 -20.22 -0.11
N MET A 198 -6.77 -19.29 -1.06
CA MET A 198 -6.67 -17.84 -0.82
C MET A 198 -7.92 -17.07 -1.25
N GLN A 199 -9.05 -17.76 -1.49
CA GLN A 199 -10.28 -17.11 -1.93
C GLN A 199 -10.77 -16.02 -0.96
N PHE A 200 -10.61 -16.23 0.35
CA PHE A 200 -10.94 -15.22 1.36
C PHE A 200 -10.10 -13.96 1.16
N PHE A 201 -8.77 -14.09 1.11
CA PHE A 201 -7.86 -12.96 0.93
C PHE A 201 -8.08 -12.25 -0.42
N LYS A 202 -8.38 -13.01 -1.48
CA LYS A 202 -8.77 -12.46 -2.79
C LYS A 202 -10.02 -11.59 -2.71
N ARG A 203 -11.11 -12.10 -2.12
CA ARG A 203 -12.37 -11.36 -1.96
C ARG A 203 -12.18 -10.13 -1.08
N PHE A 204 -11.44 -10.29 0.01
CA PHE A 204 -11.09 -9.19 0.91
C PHE A 204 -10.30 -8.09 0.17
N SER A 205 -9.25 -8.45 -0.59
CA SER A 205 -8.43 -7.48 -1.35
C SER A 205 -9.28 -6.64 -2.31
N ILE A 206 -10.17 -7.28 -3.07
CA ILE A 206 -11.06 -6.58 -4.00
C ILE A 206 -12.07 -5.72 -3.23
N GLY A 207 -12.71 -6.27 -2.21
CA GLY A 207 -13.72 -5.55 -1.41
C GLY A 207 -13.15 -4.34 -0.70
N ALA A 208 -12.04 -4.51 0.03
CA ALA A 208 -11.35 -3.45 0.74
C ALA A 208 -10.84 -2.37 -0.22
N GLY A 209 -10.25 -2.76 -1.36
CA GLY A 209 -9.78 -1.80 -2.36
C GLY A 209 -10.92 -1.00 -3.00
N VAL A 210 -12.07 -1.63 -3.30
CA VAL A 210 -13.24 -0.91 -3.83
C VAL A 210 -13.84 0.03 -2.79
N ILE A 211 -14.04 -0.43 -1.55
CA ILE A 211 -14.57 0.39 -0.46
C ILE A 211 -13.65 1.58 -0.22
N GLY A 212 -12.34 1.36 -0.08
CA GLY A 212 -11.39 2.42 0.17
C GLY A 212 -11.28 3.40 -0.99
N ALA A 213 -11.28 2.93 -2.24
CA ALA A 213 -11.30 3.83 -3.40
C ALA A 213 -12.55 4.71 -3.42
N ILE A 214 -13.74 4.16 -3.11
CA ILE A 214 -14.98 4.94 -3.01
C ILE A 214 -14.88 5.98 -1.89
N CYS A 215 -14.38 5.60 -0.71
CA CYS A 215 -14.18 6.52 0.40
C CYS A 215 -13.30 7.71 -0.01
N ILE A 216 -12.15 7.45 -0.63
CA ILE A 216 -11.23 8.51 -1.06
C ILE A 216 -11.84 9.39 -2.16
N LEU A 217 -12.55 8.79 -3.13
CA LEU A 217 -13.26 9.57 -4.15
C LEU A 217 -14.34 10.48 -3.53
N ILE A 218 -15.09 10.00 -2.54
CA ILE A 218 -16.06 10.83 -1.80
C ILE A 218 -15.34 11.98 -1.11
N THR A 219 -14.23 11.73 -0.41
CA THR A 219 -13.47 12.79 0.26
C THR A 219 -12.96 13.86 -0.72
N ILE A 220 -12.51 13.46 -1.91
CA ILE A 220 -11.99 14.39 -2.93
C ILE A 220 -13.10 15.23 -3.59
N PHE A 221 -14.21 14.59 -3.98
CA PHE A 221 -15.23 15.25 -4.80
C PHE A 221 -16.43 15.80 -4.01
N LEU A 222 -16.68 15.26 -2.81
CA LEU A 222 -17.84 15.57 -1.98
C LEU A 222 -17.39 15.81 -0.53
N PRO A 223 -16.61 16.88 -0.26
CA PRO A 223 -16.18 17.20 1.09
C PRO A 223 -17.41 17.52 1.97
N THR A 224 -17.66 16.66 2.94
CA THR A 224 -18.70 16.78 3.98
C THR A 224 -18.09 16.94 5.37
N LEU A 225 -18.93 17.19 6.38
CA LEU A 225 -18.54 17.17 7.80
C LEU A 225 -17.90 15.84 8.24
N PHE A 226 -18.21 14.72 7.55
CA PHE A 226 -17.68 13.39 7.87
C PHE A 226 -16.47 13.00 7.02
N SER A 227 -15.94 13.91 6.19
CA SER A 227 -14.77 13.63 5.33
C SER A 227 -13.56 13.08 6.09
N PRO A 228 -13.21 13.56 7.29
CA PRO A 228 -12.10 12.99 8.07
C PRO A 228 -12.28 11.50 8.39
N LEU A 229 -13.50 11.08 8.73
CA LEU A 229 -13.80 9.67 9.01
C LEU A 229 -13.79 8.82 7.73
N ILE A 230 -14.35 9.35 6.65
CA ILE A 230 -14.40 8.65 5.36
C ILE A 230 -12.98 8.47 4.81
N GLU A 231 -12.13 9.49 4.91
CA GLU A 231 -10.71 9.41 4.54
C GLU A 231 -9.99 8.30 5.31
N ARG A 232 -10.12 8.30 6.65
CA ARG A 232 -9.54 7.25 7.51
C ARG A 232 -10.03 5.87 7.15
N ALA A 233 -11.32 5.70 6.85
CA ALA A 233 -11.85 4.41 6.40
C ALA A 233 -11.15 3.93 5.12
N GLY A 234 -10.84 4.84 4.19
CA GLY A 234 -10.09 4.53 2.97
C GLY A 234 -8.59 4.26 3.18
N ILE A 235 -8.00 4.75 4.27
CA ILE A 235 -6.63 4.42 4.68
C ILE A 235 -6.61 3.07 5.42
N TYR A 236 -7.57 2.83 6.31
CA TYR A 236 -7.66 1.61 7.11
C TYR A 236 -7.88 0.36 6.25
N THR A 237 -8.53 0.48 5.09
CA THR A 237 -8.61 -0.63 4.12
C THR A 237 -7.22 -1.09 3.67
N ILE A 238 -6.29 -0.16 3.44
CA ILE A 238 -4.89 -0.44 3.05
C ILE A 238 -4.16 -1.10 4.23
N MET A 239 -4.28 -0.53 5.44
CA MET A 239 -3.60 -1.05 6.64
C MET A 239 -4.05 -2.46 7.00
N LEU A 240 -5.37 -2.72 6.97
CA LEU A 240 -5.93 -4.05 7.22
C LEU A 240 -5.50 -5.05 6.14
N TRP A 241 -5.46 -4.60 4.88
CA TRP A 241 -4.99 -5.45 3.80
C TRP A 241 -3.52 -5.83 3.96
N GLU A 242 -2.67 -4.90 4.35
CA GLU A 242 -1.25 -5.16 4.58
C GLU A 242 -1.03 -6.20 5.68
N ILE A 243 -1.77 -6.09 6.79
CA ILE A 243 -1.71 -7.07 7.87
C ILE A 243 -2.10 -8.46 7.34
N LEU A 244 -3.21 -8.55 6.61
CA LEU A 244 -3.68 -9.81 6.04
C LEU A 244 -2.75 -10.35 4.94
N ALA A 245 -2.11 -9.47 4.17
CA ALA A 245 -1.12 -9.84 3.16
C ALA A 245 0.09 -10.52 3.81
N GLY A 246 0.62 -9.94 4.90
CA GLY A 246 1.70 -10.52 5.69
C GLY A 246 1.39 -11.94 6.16
N PHE A 247 0.21 -12.13 6.77
CA PHE A 247 -0.25 -13.46 7.18
C PHE A 247 -0.45 -14.42 6.02
N ALA A 248 -1.01 -13.95 4.89
CA ALA A 248 -1.23 -14.77 3.70
C ALA A 248 0.09 -15.26 3.08
N ILE A 249 1.11 -14.40 3.05
CA ILE A 249 2.46 -14.71 2.57
C ILE A 249 3.11 -15.77 3.47
N ILE A 250 3.14 -15.54 4.80
CA ILE A 250 3.72 -16.49 5.77
C ILE A 250 3.04 -17.85 5.68
N LYS A 251 1.69 -17.88 5.70
CA LYS A 251 0.90 -19.11 5.61
C LYS A 251 1.19 -19.90 4.34
N ARG A 252 1.52 -19.22 3.23
CA ARG A 252 1.89 -19.86 1.97
C ARG A 252 3.31 -20.41 2.02
N LEU A 253 4.24 -19.63 2.56
CA LEU A 253 5.65 -20.00 2.68
C LEU A 253 5.83 -21.26 3.52
N LEU A 254 5.11 -21.37 4.64
CA LEU A 254 5.12 -22.55 5.53
C LEU A 254 4.58 -23.84 4.86
N LYS A 255 3.80 -23.71 3.79
CA LYS A 255 3.26 -24.86 3.04
C LYS A 255 4.21 -25.37 1.96
N LEU A 256 5.33 -24.69 1.71
CA LEU A 256 6.31 -25.12 0.71
C LEU A 256 7.19 -26.25 1.27
N PRO A 257 7.48 -27.29 0.46
CA PRO A 257 8.28 -28.44 0.90
C PRO A 257 9.70 -28.06 1.34
N SER A 258 10.26 -26.95 0.84
CA SER A 258 11.58 -26.43 1.25
C SER A 258 11.66 -26.00 2.72
N PHE A 259 10.53 -25.68 3.36
CA PHE A 259 10.44 -25.33 4.78
C PHE A 259 10.02 -26.51 5.66
N ARG A 260 9.36 -27.53 5.09
CA ARG A 260 8.86 -28.69 5.82
C ARG A 260 9.93 -29.77 6.08
N GLN A 261 11.07 -29.70 5.42
CA GLN A 261 12.21 -30.61 5.63
C GLN A 261 13.10 -30.23 6.83
N GLN A 262 12.69 -29.29 7.69
CA GLN A 262 13.45 -28.83 8.85
C GLN A 262 12.75 -29.09 10.21
N GLY A 263 11.76 -29.97 10.24
CA GLY A 263 11.09 -30.41 11.48
C GLY A 263 11.25 -31.90 11.68
#